data_AF-A0A7V5LGC3-F1
#
_entry.id   AF-A0A7V5LGC3-F1
#
_cell.length_a   1.000
_cell.length_b   1.000
_cell.length_c   1.000
_cell.angle_alpha   90.00
_cell.angle_beta   90.00
_cell.angle_gamma   90.00
#
_symmetry.space_group_name_H-M   'P 1'
#
loop_
_entity.id
_entity.type
_entity.pdbx_description
1 polymer ?
#
loop_
_entity_poly.entity_id
_entity_poly.type
_entity_poly.pdbx_seq_one_letter_code
_entity_poly.pdbx_strand_id
1 'polypeptide(L)'
;MVSGEKRMSDKERSIEVNREGLRNQWREVLNSLKDHILRACLPKDVQAISLSDVQLVVSVDSEFKKEYCLRKLEKLEAAVAEVIGDREVVIGEPPLLEQAMADEQKAGTNARILVLGIGDGGVNAVGRMKREKLQGVRLVAVDTDKQVLGIAHTDETLQLAADVTGGRGAGGDENKGRKAALDSRWEISSLIKGMDLVFITAGLGGGTGTGAAPVIAEIAKESGALTIGVVTKPFTFEGGVRAERAERGLAELRKAADVLIVISNDRLLQTAAKGLAVTKAFEMADGILHQGVRGISDLVTVRGLVNLDFADINNVLSGAGEAMMGMGVANGEQRSIAAAKLATTNPLLEGGSIRGARRMIMNVTGGKDMTLGEVTAAADLIRKTAATECDLVFGAVVQEDFTDGIKITVIA
;
A
#
# COMPACT_ATOMS: atom_id res chain seq x y z
N MET A 1 -38.32 1.82 40.64
CA MET A 1 -39.28 1.42 39.59
C MET A 1 -39.15 2.48 38.51
N VAL A 2 -38.61 2.22 37.33
CA VAL A 2 -39.17 1.33 36.31
C VAL A 2 -38.03 0.64 35.55
N SER A 3 -38.00 -0.68 35.65
CA SER A 3 -37.23 -1.60 34.79
C SER A 3 -37.90 -1.66 33.41
N GLY A 4 -37.28 -1.03 32.41
CA GLY A 4 -37.70 -1.12 31.02
C GLY A 4 -37.10 -2.35 30.35
N GLU A 5 -37.60 -3.54 30.67
CA GLU A 5 -37.36 -4.72 29.84
C GLU A 5 -38.04 -4.50 28.48
N LYS A 6 -37.23 -4.26 27.44
CA LYS A 6 -37.66 -4.32 26.04
C LYS A 6 -38.20 -5.74 25.78
N ARG A 7 -39.53 -5.90 25.73
CA ARG A 7 -40.16 -7.13 25.25
C ARG A 7 -39.85 -7.28 23.76
N MET A 8 -38.88 -8.14 23.44
CA MET A 8 -38.66 -8.64 22.08
C MET A 8 -39.90 -9.40 21.61
N SER A 9 -40.28 -9.23 20.35
CA SER A 9 -41.43 -9.93 19.78
C SER A 9 -41.13 -11.44 19.64
N ASP A 10 -42.15 -12.30 19.75
CA ASP A 10 -41.98 -13.76 19.66
C ASP A 10 -41.41 -14.22 18.30
N LYS A 11 -41.55 -13.38 17.26
CA LYS A 11 -40.97 -13.61 15.92
C LYS A 11 -39.46 -13.33 15.90
N GLU A 12 -39.01 -12.27 16.57
CA GLU A 12 -37.59 -11.95 16.73
C GLU A 12 -36.89 -13.00 17.61
N ARG A 13 -37.52 -13.41 18.72
CA ARG A 13 -37.03 -14.52 19.56
C ARG A 13 -36.92 -15.84 18.79
N SER A 14 -37.89 -16.16 17.93
CA SER A 14 -37.86 -17.40 17.14
C SER A 14 -36.76 -17.38 16.06
N ILE A 15 -36.49 -16.23 15.45
CA ILE A 15 -35.40 -16.05 14.47
C ILE A 15 -34.02 -16.09 15.17
N GLU A 16 -33.90 -15.48 16.34
CA GLU A 16 -32.66 -15.43 17.12
C GLU A 16 -32.29 -16.80 17.72
N VAL A 17 -33.29 -17.55 18.23
CA VAL A 17 -33.12 -18.95 18.70
C VAL A 17 -32.71 -19.89 17.55
N ASN A 18 -33.27 -19.71 16.34
CA ASN A 18 -32.89 -20.51 15.17
C ASN A 18 -31.46 -20.19 14.69
N ARG A 19 -31.03 -18.93 14.77
CA ARG A 19 -29.66 -18.50 14.43
C ARG A 19 -28.60 -19.00 15.41
N GLU A 20 -28.93 -19.08 16.70
CA GLU A 20 -27.99 -19.62 17.70
C GLU A 20 -27.80 -21.14 17.54
N GLY A 21 -28.88 -21.86 17.18
CA GLY A 21 -28.82 -23.26 16.78
C GLY A 21 -27.92 -23.49 15.55
N LEU A 22 -28.15 -22.72 14.49
CA LEU A 22 -27.33 -22.78 13.26
C LEU A 22 -25.86 -22.48 13.54
N ARG A 23 -25.56 -21.55 14.45
CA ARG A 23 -24.18 -21.22 14.84
C ARG A 23 -23.44 -22.38 15.45
N ASN A 24 -24.10 -23.12 16.34
CA ASN A 24 -23.48 -24.27 17.01
C ASN A 24 -23.28 -25.42 16.02
N GLN A 25 -24.29 -25.71 15.19
CA GLN A 25 -24.18 -26.71 14.13
C GLN A 25 -23.08 -26.37 13.12
N TRP A 26 -22.97 -25.11 12.68
CA TRP A 26 -21.93 -24.72 11.75
C TRP A 26 -20.52 -24.84 12.36
N ARG A 27 -20.36 -24.50 13.64
CA ARG A 27 -19.09 -24.69 14.34
C ARG A 27 -18.70 -26.18 14.42
N GLU A 28 -19.67 -27.07 14.61
CA GLU A 28 -19.46 -28.52 14.57
C GLU A 28 -19.05 -29.01 13.18
N VAL A 29 -19.71 -28.52 12.11
CA VAL A 29 -19.29 -28.77 10.72
C VAL A 29 -17.83 -28.36 10.53
N LEU A 30 -17.45 -27.14 10.90
CA LEU A 30 -16.07 -26.66 10.76
C LEU A 30 -15.05 -27.48 11.57
N ASN A 31 -15.45 -28.05 12.70
CA ASN A 31 -14.58 -28.88 13.54
C ASN A 31 -14.43 -30.31 13.01
N SER A 32 -15.45 -30.84 12.32
CA SER A 32 -15.42 -32.17 11.69
C SER A 32 -14.49 -32.22 10.46
N LEU A 33 -14.23 -31.08 9.84
CA LEU A 33 -13.34 -30.95 8.68
C LEU A 33 -11.87 -31.15 9.08
N LYS A 34 -11.30 -32.30 8.71
CA LYS A 34 -9.86 -32.62 8.85
C LYS A 34 -8.98 -31.83 7.87
N ASP A 35 -9.57 -31.27 6.81
CA ASP A 35 -8.87 -30.51 5.79
C ASP A 35 -8.70 -29.04 6.25
N HIS A 36 -7.50 -28.72 6.74
CA HIS A 36 -7.20 -27.42 7.33
C HIS A 36 -7.36 -26.25 6.34
N ILE A 37 -7.13 -26.50 5.05
CA ILE A 37 -7.26 -25.48 3.99
C ILE A 37 -8.75 -25.26 3.71
N LEU A 38 -9.53 -26.33 3.54
CA LEU A 38 -10.98 -26.22 3.36
C LEU A 38 -11.63 -25.47 4.53
N ARG A 39 -11.25 -25.80 5.76
CA ARG A 39 -11.73 -25.12 6.97
C ARG A 39 -11.35 -23.62 6.98
N ALA A 40 -10.18 -23.26 6.49
CA ALA A 40 -9.76 -21.86 6.38
C ALA A 40 -10.49 -21.09 5.27
N CYS A 41 -10.95 -21.80 4.23
CA CYS A 41 -11.75 -21.24 3.14
C CYS A 41 -13.22 -20.99 3.51
N LEU A 42 -13.72 -21.61 4.58
CA LEU A 42 -15.11 -21.46 5.00
C LEU A 42 -15.29 -20.31 6.00
N PRO A 43 -16.42 -19.59 5.93
CA PRO A 43 -16.69 -18.50 6.86
C PRO A 43 -16.86 -19.02 8.29
N LYS A 44 -16.26 -18.33 9.25
CA LYS A 44 -16.48 -18.59 10.69
C LYS A 44 -17.71 -17.87 11.23
N ASP A 45 -18.14 -16.83 10.53
CA ASP A 45 -19.34 -16.08 10.85
C ASP A 45 -20.56 -16.73 10.20
N VAL A 46 -21.61 -16.91 10.98
CA VAL A 46 -22.87 -17.50 10.56
C VAL A 46 -23.67 -16.54 9.68
N GLN A 47 -23.37 -15.24 9.74
CA GLN A 47 -24.00 -14.26 8.85
C GLN A 47 -23.71 -14.54 7.37
N ALA A 48 -22.56 -15.16 7.06
CA ALA A 48 -22.19 -15.56 5.71
C ALA A 48 -22.83 -16.90 5.30
N ILE A 49 -23.87 -17.36 6.01
CA ILE A 49 -24.49 -18.67 5.81
C ILE A 49 -25.99 -18.51 5.86
N SER A 50 -26.66 -18.98 4.82
CA SER A 50 -28.12 -19.03 4.78
C SER A 50 -28.58 -20.47 4.73
N LEU A 51 -29.55 -20.81 5.57
CA LEU A 51 -30.12 -22.13 5.64
C LEU A 51 -31.61 -22.11 5.25
N SER A 52 -31.97 -22.98 4.32
CA SER A 52 -33.35 -23.25 3.91
C SER A 52 -33.69 -24.74 4.06
N ASP A 53 -34.93 -25.11 3.78
CA ASP A 53 -35.38 -26.51 3.88
C ASP A 53 -34.66 -27.45 2.87
N VAL A 54 -34.09 -26.89 1.79
CA VAL A 54 -33.50 -27.67 0.67
C VAL A 54 -32.01 -27.36 0.47
N GLN A 55 -31.57 -26.14 0.80
CA GLN A 55 -30.23 -25.65 0.50
C GLN A 55 -29.53 -25.02 1.71
N LEU A 56 -28.22 -25.22 1.79
CA LEU A 56 -27.29 -24.48 2.62
C LEU A 56 -26.39 -23.62 1.72
N VAL A 57 -26.58 -22.31 1.75
CA VAL A 57 -25.76 -21.37 0.98
C VAL A 57 -24.62 -20.87 1.87
N VAL A 58 -23.38 -21.07 1.42
CA VAL A 58 -22.18 -20.59 2.10
C VAL A 58 -21.56 -19.49 1.26
N SER A 59 -21.59 -18.28 1.79
CA SER A 59 -21.00 -17.10 1.18
C SER A 59 -19.50 -17.03 1.47
N VAL A 60 -18.70 -16.95 0.42
CA VAL A 60 -17.25 -16.86 0.50
C VAL A 60 -16.76 -15.55 -0.12
N ASP A 61 -15.84 -14.87 0.56
CA ASP A 61 -15.33 -13.53 0.22
C ASP A 61 -14.27 -13.49 -0.90
N SER A 62 -14.02 -14.64 -1.54
CA SER A 62 -12.94 -14.79 -2.50
C SER A 62 -13.20 -15.89 -3.51
N GLU A 63 -12.93 -15.59 -4.78
CA GLU A 63 -12.98 -16.54 -5.89
C GLU A 63 -12.08 -17.76 -5.63
N PHE A 64 -10.93 -17.57 -4.97
CA PHE A 64 -10.06 -18.67 -4.51
C PHE A 64 -10.74 -19.60 -3.49
N LYS A 65 -11.39 -19.02 -2.47
CA LYS A 65 -12.09 -19.83 -1.45
C LYS A 65 -13.26 -20.57 -2.08
N LYS A 66 -13.96 -19.92 -3.01
CA LYS A 66 -15.02 -20.51 -3.82
C LYS A 66 -14.51 -21.70 -4.61
N GLU A 67 -13.46 -21.52 -5.41
CA GLU A 67 -12.87 -22.58 -6.24
C GLU A 67 -12.32 -23.73 -5.40
N TYR A 68 -11.67 -23.44 -4.26
CA TYR A 68 -11.18 -24.48 -3.35
C TYR A 68 -12.33 -25.27 -2.71
N CYS A 69 -13.37 -24.59 -2.23
CA CYS A 69 -14.55 -25.22 -1.65
C CYS A 69 -15.29 -26.06 -2.70
N LEU A 70 -15.45 -25.55 -3.93
CA LEU A 70 -16.05 -26.29 -5.05
C LEU A 70 -15.23 -27.55 -5.39
N ARG A 71 -13.89 -27.46 -5.41
CA ARG A 71 -13.02 -28.62 -5.66
C ARG A 71 -13.10 -29.68 -4.55
N LYS A 72 -13.49 -29.30 -3.34
CA LYS A 72 -13.63 -30.19 -2.18
C LYS A 72 -15.08 -30.30 -1.70
N LEU A 73 -16.04 -30.04 -2.60
CA LEU A 73 -17.45 -29.93 -2.26
C LEU A 73 -17.99 -31.21 -1.61
N GLU A 74 -17.64 -32.39 -2.14
CA GLU A 74 -18.04 -33.69 -1.57
C GLU A 74 -17.65 -33.84 -0.08
N LYS A 75 -16.49 -33.32 0.32
CA LYS A 75 -16.05 -33.39 1.73
C LYS A 75 -16.88 -32.46 2.62
N LEU A 76 -17.26 -31.30 2.08
CA LEU A 76 -18.08 -30.33 2.78
C LEU A 76 -19.52 -30.82 2.89
N GLU A 77 -20.09 -31.36 1.82
CA GLU A 77 -21.42 -31.97 1.80
C GLU A 77 -21.52 -33.12 2.80
N ALA A 78 -20.51 -33.99 2.87
CA ALA A 78 -20.48 -35.06 3.88
C ALA A 78 -20.50 -34.52 5.32
N ALA A 79 -19.71 -33.48 5.61
CA ALA A 79 -19.67 -32.86 6.93
C ALA A 79 -20.98 -32.12 7.28
N VAL A 80 -21.61 -31.49 6.27
CA VAL A 80 -22.91 -30.82 6.42
C VAL A 80 -24.02 -31.85 6.65
N ALA A 81 -24.04 -32.94 5.89
CA ALA A 81 -25.03 -34.00 6.04
C ALA A 81 -25.02 -34.64 7.43
N GLU A 82 -23.83 -34.79 8.03
CA GLU A 82 -23.66 -35.38 9.36
C GLU A 82 -24.24 -34.51 10.50
N VAL A 83 -24.14 -33.19 10.38
CA VAL A 83 -24.46 -32.25 11.48
C VAL A 83 -25.77 -31.47 11.23
N ILE A 84 -25.99 -31.07 9.99
CA ILE A 84 -27.04 -30.14 9.56
C ILE A 84 -28.16 -30.89 8.81
N GLY A 85 -27.89 -32.12 8.33
CA GLY A 85 -28.81 -32.96 7.56
C GLY A 85 -28.60 -32.85 6.05
N ASP A 86 -29.23 -33.75 5.30
CA ASP A 86 -29.08 -33.84 3.84
C ASP A 86 -29.66 -32.59 3.15
N ARG A 87 -28.78 -31.76 2.60
CA ARG A 87 -29.08 -30.47 1.98
C ARG A 87 -28.07 -30.21 0.88
N GLU A 88 -28.52 -29.55 -0.18
CA GLU A 88 -27.65 -29.12 -1.27
C GLU A 88 -26.77 -27.95 -0.79
N VAL A 89 -25.44 -28.12 -0.87
CA VAL A 89 -24.48 -27.09 -0.45
C VAL A 89 -24.11 -26.20 -1.64
N VAL A 90 -24.49 -24.93 -1.57
CA VAL A 90 -24.21 -23.95 -2.62
C VAL A 90 -23.12 -23.01 -2.13
N ILE A 91 -21.97 -23.00 -2.84
CA ILE A 91 -20.87 -22.07 -2.58
C ILE A 91 -21.01 -20.87 -3.52
N GLY A 92 -21.47 -19.74 -2.99
CA GLY A 92 -21.88 -18.59 -3.79
C GLY A 92 -21.41 -17.25 -3.25
N GLU A 93 -21.61 -16.21 -4.04
CA GLU A 93 -21.53 -14.83 -3.57
C GLU A 93 -22.86 -14.47 -2.88
N PRO A 94 -22.87 -13.54 -1.90
CA PRO A 94 -24.11 -13.06 -1.31
C PRO A 94 -25.04 -12.46 -2.39
N PRO A 95 -26.36 -12.40 -2.16
CA PRO A 95 -27.30 -11.82 -3.11
C PRO A 95 -26.84 -10.41 -3.53
N LEU A 96 -27.01 -10.05 -4.82
CA LEU A 96 -26.61 -8.77 -5.43
C LEU A 96 -26.92 -7.52 -4.58
N LEU A 97 -27.96 -7.58 -3.75
CA LEU A 97 -28.35 -6.50 -2.85
C LEU A 97 -27.33 -6.24 -1.72
N GLU A 98 -26.76 -7.30 -1.14
CA GLU A 98 -25.70 -7.18 -0.12
C GLU A 98 -24.36 -6.78 -0.74
N GLN A 99 -24.10 -7.17 -1.99
CA GLN A 99 -22.94 -6.68 -2.74
C GLN A 99 -23.06 -5.19 -3.04
N ALA A 100 -24.22 -4.72 -3.50
CA ALA A 100 -24.48 -3.31 -3.73
C ALA A 100 -24.35 -2.50 -2.42
N MET A 101 -24.88 -3.02 -1.31
CA MET A 101 -24.73 -2.38 0.01
C MET A 101 -23.28 -2.40 0.52
N ALA A 102 -22.53 -3.48 0.30
CA ALA A 102 -21.11 -3.56 0.68
C ALA A 102 -20.21 -2.71 -0.22
N ASP A 103 -20.54 -2.55 -1.50
CA ASP A 103 -19.83 -1.66 -2.44
C ASP A 103 -20.21 -0.19 -2.19
N GLU A 104 -21.44 0.12 -1.80
CA GLU A 104 -21.82 1.42 -1.23
C GLU A 104 -21.10 1.70 0.10
N GLN A 105 -20.79 0.67 0.89
CA GLN A 105 -20.04 0.80 2.15
C GLN A 105 -18.51 0.84 1.93
N LYS A 106 -18.01 0.28 0.82
CA LYS A 106 -16.64 0.49 0.30
C LYS A 106 -16.48 1.85 -0.37
N ALA A 107 -17.55 2.49 -0.82
CA ALA A 107 -17.59 3.88 -1.25
C ALA A 107 -17.46 4.88 -0.06
N GLY A 108 -16.75 4.48 0.99
CA GLY A 108 -16.14 5.40 1.93
C GLY A 108 -15.03 6.15 1.20
N THR A 109 -15.12 7.47 1.21
CA THR A 109 -14.31 8.50 0.52
C THR A 109 -12.77 8.45 0.60
N ASN A 110 -12.14 7.40 1.13
CA ASN A 110 -10.70 7.31 1.28
C ASN A 110 -10.16 6.08 0.54
N ALA A 111 -9.29 6.30 -0.45
CA ALA A 111 -8.59 5.21 -1.13
C ALA A 111 -7.78 4.37 -0.11
N ARG A 112 -7.77 3.06 -0.31
CA ARG A 112 -7.04 2.10 0.51
C ARG A 112 -5.60 2.04 0.03
N ILE A 113 -4.70 2.54 0.86
CA ILE A 113 -3.27 2.64 0.55
C ILE A 113 -2.49 1.60 1.35
N LEU A 114 -1.67 0.83 0.64
CA LEU A 114 -0.73 -0.14 1.22
C LEU A 114 0.71 0.26 0.89
N VAL A 115 1.60 0.20 1.88
CA VAL A 115 3.03 0.41 1.71
C VAL A 115 3.76 -0.88 2.08
N LEU A 116 4.46 -1.44 1.10
CA LEU A 116 5.27 -2.65 1.22
C LEU A 116 6.75 -2.26 1.26
N GLY A 117 7.38 -2.44 2.42
CA GLY A 117 8.82 -2.24 2.62
C GLY A 117 9.58 -3.54 2.40
N ILE A 118 10.30 -3.65 1.29
CA ILE A 118 10.88 -4.91 0.81
C ILE A 118 12.40 -4.95 1.03
N GLY A 119 12.87 -5.96 1.75
CA GLY A 119 14.27 -6.09 2.14
C GLY A 119 14.68 -5.08 3.22
N ASP A 120 15.87 -5.24 3.81
CA ASP A 120 16.40 -4.41 4.91
C ASP A 120 16.11 -2.90 4.77
N GLY A 121 16.43 -2.30 3.61
CA GLY A 121 16.22 -0.87 3.38
C GLY A 121 14.75 -0.48 3.35
N GLY A 122 13.89 -1.30 2.75
CA GLY A 122 12.45 -1.06 2.76
C GLY A 122 11.83 -1.26 4.13
N VAL A 123 12.27 -2.28 4.87
CA VAL A 123 11.84 -2.55 6.25
C VAL A 123 12.21 -1.38 7.18
N ASN A 124 13.42 -0.83 7.05
CA ASN A 124 13.85 0.34 7.80
C ASN A 124 13.01 1.57 7.47
N ALA A 125 12.74 1.82 6.19
CA ALA A 125 11.89 2.92 5.73
C ALA A 125 10.47 2.82 6.29
N VAL A 126 9.83 1.64 6.24
CA VAL A 126 8.51 1.40 6.84
C VAL A 126 8.54 1.61 8.35
N GLY A 127 9.57 1.11 9.02
CA GLY A 127 9.75 1.32 10.46
C GLY A 127 9.87 2.81 10.81
N ARG A 128 10.51 3.60 9.95
CA ARG A 128 10.56 5.06 10.08
C ARG A 128 9.20 5.70 9.84
N MET A 129 8.46 5.31 8.81
CA MET A 129 7.11 5.80 8.53
C MET A 129 6.16 5.59 9.72
N LYS A 130 6.26 4.46 10.40
CA LYS A 130 5.49 4.19 11.62
C LYS A 130 5.88 5.14 12.77
N ARG A 131 7.17 5.34 13.02
CA ARG A 131 7.65 6.27 14.06
C ARG A 131 7.22 7.72 13.78
N GLU A 132 7.23 8.11 12.52
CA GLU A 132 6.76 9.43 12.06
C GLU A 132 5.23 9.52 11.92
N LYS A 133 4.50 8.46 12.33
CA LYS A 133 3.03 8.38 12.39
C LYS A 133 2.34 8.70 11.07
N LEU A 134 2.85 8.16 9.96
CA LEU A 134 2.18 8.29 8.65
C LEU A 134 0.74 7.76 8.75
N GLN A 135 -0.24 8.62 8.46
CA GLN A 135 -1.67 8.33 8.63
C GLN A 135 -2.29 7.79 7.34
N GLY A 136 -3.40 7.06 7.47
CA GLY A 136 -4.21 6.65 6.31
C GLY A 136 -3.56 5.60 5.41
N VAL A 137 -2.48 4.95 5.87
CA VAL A 137 -1.77 3.92 5.12
C VAL A 137 -1.60 2.66 5.96
N ARG A 138 -1.71 1.50 5.32
CA ARG A 138 -1.33 0.22 5.90
C ARG A 138 0.16 -0.03 5.63
N LEU A 139 0.91 -0.35 6.67
CA LEU A 139 2.36 -0.53 6.60
C LEU A 139 2.73 -2.00 6.81
N VAL A 140 3.43 -2.60 5.84
CA VAL A 140 3.86 -4.01 5.92
C VAL A 140 5.35 -4.11 5.58
N ALA A 141 6.12 -4.75 6.47
CA ALA A 141 7.50 -5.12 6.18
C ALA A 141 7.57 -6.50 5.52
N VAL A 142 8.36 -6.63 4.46
CA VAL A 142 8.47 -7.83 3.65
C VAL A 142 9.94 -8.22 3.53
N ASP A 143 10.34 -9.38 4.02
CA ASP A 143 11.71 -9.86 3.87
C ASP A 143 11.79 -11.39 3.82
N THR A 144 12.89 -11.90 3.26
CA THR A 144 13.29 -13.30 3.41
C THR A 144 13.99 -13.57 4.73
N ASP A 145 14.59 -12.54 5.35
CA ASP A 145 15.29 -12.67 6.62
C ASP A 145 14.33 -12.51 7.83
N LYS A 146 14.21 -13.58 8.62
CA LYS A 146 13.33 -13.59 9.79
C LYS A 146 13.85 -12.70 10.93
N GLN A 147 15.17 -12.54 11.04
CA GLN A 147 15.76 -11.69 12.08
C GLN A 147 15.45 -10.22 11.81
N VAL A 148 15.55 -9.79 10.55
CA VAL A 148 15.20 -8.44 10.11
C VAL A 148 13.73 -8.14 10.42
N LEU A 149 12.82 -9.06 10.10
CA LEU A 149 11.40 -8.92 10.42
C LEU A 149 11.11 -8.93 11.93
N GLY A 150 11.89 -9.68 12.73
CA GLY A 150 11.72 -9.77 14.17
C GLY A 150 12.05 -8.48 14.92
N ILE A 151 12.90 -7.62 14.34
CA ILE A 151 13.25 -6.29 14.89
C ILE A 151 12.59 -5.14 14.13
N ALA A 152 11.78 -5.45 13.12
CA ALA A 152 11.08 -4.46 12.32
C ALA A 152 10.10 -3.67 13.19
N HIS A 153 10.18 -2.35 13.11
CA HIS A 153 9.29 -1.47 13.87
C HIS A 153 7.99 -1.25 13.07
N THR A 154 7.20 -2.31 12.88
CA THR A 154 5.96 -2.31 12.09
C THR A 154 4.89 -3.16 12.78
N ASP A 155 3.61 -2.95 12.46
CA ASP A 155 2.51 -3.77 13.00
C ASP A 155 2.32 -5.07 12.20
N GLU A 156 2.65 -5.06 10.92
CA GLU A 156 2.45 -6.19 10.03
C GLU A 156 3.76 -6.57 9.31
N THR A 157 4.02 -7.87 9.23
CA THR A 157 5.19 -8.43 8.55
C THR A 157 4.78 -9.59 7.66
N LEU A 158 5.51 -9.77 6.56
CA LEU A 158 5.40 -10.91 5.66
C LEU A 158 6.80 -11.50 5.45
N GLN A 159 6.99 -12.75 5.85
CA GLN A 159 8.19 -13.49 5.52
C GLN A 159 8.05 -14.15 4.14
N LEU A 160 8.96 -13.84 3.23
CA LEU A 160 9.02 -14.47 1.91
C LEU A 160 9.72 -15.83 2.01
N ALA A 161 9.07 -16.85 1.42
CA ALA A 161 9.56 -18.21 1.26
C ALA A 161 10.20 -18.77 2.55
N ALA A 162 9.39 -18.86 3.60
CA ALA A 162 9.76 -19.38 4.90
C ALA A 162 10.44 -20.77 4.81
N ASP A 163 10.00 -21.60 3.86
CA ASP A 163 10.50 -22.97 3.68
C ASP A 163 11.78 -23.07 2.82
N VAL A 164 12.06 -22.09 1.95
CA VAL A 164 13.15 -22.18 0.96
C VAL A 164 14.44 -21.55 1.47
N THR A 165 14.34 -20.45 2.22
CA THR A 165 15.51 -19.68 2.69
C THR A 165 15.99 -20.12 4.07
N GLY A 166 15.19 -20.93 4.78
CA GLY A 166 15.40 -21.21 6.19
C GLY A 166 15.40 -19.94 7.06
N GLY A 167 14.84 -18.84 6.55
CA GLY A 167 14.78 -17.54 7.21
C GLY A 167 16.10 -16.77 7.30
N ARG A 168 17.12 -17.10 6.49
CA ARG A 168 18.48 -16.51 6.55
C ARG A 168 18.74 -15.40 5.51
N GLY A 169 17.70 -14.86 4.89
CA GLY A 169 17.84 -13.85 3.85
C GLY A 169 18.30 -14.40 2.50
N ALA A 170 18.33 -13.52 1.49
CA ALA A 170 18.74 -13.85 0.13
C ALA A 170 20.27 -13.89 -0.09
N GLY A 171 21.08 -13.43 0.89
CA GLY A 171 22.54 -13.43 0.80
C GLY A 171 23.11 -12.57 -0.34
N GLY A 172 22.40 -11.51 -0.74
CA GLY A 172 22.78 -10.64 -1.86
C GLY A 172 22.47 -11.21 -3.26
N ASP A 173 21.83 -12.38 -3.35
CA ASP A 173 21.43 -13.00 -4.62
C ASP A 173 20.00 -12.56 -5.02
N GLU A 174 19.91 -11.76 -6.08
CA GLU A 174 18.62 -11.27 -6.62
C GLU A 174 17.71 -12.40 -7.12
N ASN A 175 18.27 -13.51 -7.62
CA ASN A 175 17.46 -14.62 -8.11
C ASN A 175 16.76 -15.34 -6.95
N LYS A 176 17.43 -15.46 -5.80
CA LYS A 176 16.80 -15.99 -4.58
C LYS A 176 15.69 -15.08 -4.08
N GLY A 177 15.91 -13.77 -4.07
CA GLY A 177 14.87 -12.79 -3.72
C GLY A 177 13.66 -12.89 -4.65
N ARG A 178 13.89 -12.97 -5.96
CA ARG A 178 12.84 -13.14 -6.97
C ARG A 178 12.06 -14.43 -6.78
N LYS A 179 12.77 -15.56 -6.64
CA LYS A 179 12.14 -16.87 -6.40
C LYS A 179 11.32 -16.85 -5.12
N ALA A 180 11.84 -16.27 -4.05
CA ALA A 180 11.12 -16.20 -2.79
C ALA A 180 9.80 -15.42 -2.89
N ALA A 181 9.78 -14.32 -3.66
CA ALA A 181 8.56 -13.59 -3.94
C ALA A 181 7.56 -14.39 -4.80
N LEU A 182 8.05 -15.11 -5.81
CA LEU A 182 7.20 -15.99 -6.64
C LEU A 182 6.58 -17.13 -5.84
N ASP A 183 7.37 -17.77 -4.98
CA ASP A 183 6.90 -18.85 -4.11
C ASP A 183 5.88 -18.35 -3.08
N SER A 184 5.93 -17.06 -2.71
CA SER A 184 5.00 -16.40 -1.78
C SER A 184 3.92 -15.56 -2.49
N ARG A 185 3.69 -15.81 -3.79
CA ARG A 185 2.79 -14.99 -4.62
C ARG A 185 1.38 -14.93 -4.04
N TRP A 186 0.91 -16.01 -3.44
CA TRP A 186 -0.44 -16.09 -2.89
C TRP A 186 -0.60 -15.18 -1.67
N GLU A 187 0.37 -15.20 -0.75
CA GLU A 187 0.40 -14.33 0.43
C GLU A 187 0.48 -12.86 0.02
N ILE A 188 1.33 -12.54 -0.96
CA ILE A 188 1.46 -11.19 -1.51
C ILE A 188 0.14 -10.71 -2.13
N SER A 189 -0.49 -11.54 -2.98
CA SER A 189 -1.77 -11.21 -3.60
C SER A 189 -2.88 -11.02 -2.56
N SER A 190 -2.91 -11.85 -1.52
CA SER A 190 -3.87 -11.69 -0.43
C SER A 190 -3.68 -10.40 0.37
N LEU A 191 -2.45 -9.90 0.51
CA LEU A 191 -2.18 -8.62 1.18
C LEU A 191 -2.64 -7.43 0.33
N ILE A 192 -2.48 -7.53 -0.99
CA ILE A 192 -2.76 -6.48 -1.97
C ILE A 192 -4.24 -6.43 -2.35
N LYS A 193 -4.98 -7.53 -2.20
CA LYS A 193 -6.38 -7.64 -2.64
C LYS A 193 -7.23 -6.48 -2.11
N GLY A 194 -7.82 -5.74 -3.05
CA GLY A 194 -8.66 -4.59 -2.74
C GLY A 194 -7.88 -3.37 -2.23
N MET A 195 -6.59 -3.25 -2.50
CA MET A 195 -5.88 -1.97 -2.34
C MET A 195 -6.04 -1.15 -3.62
N ASP A 196 -6.28 0.14 -3.47
CA ASP A 196 -6.43 1.05 -4.61
C ASP A 196 -5.04 1.58 -5.03
N LEU A 197 -4.15 1.78 -4.05
CA LEU A 197 -2.78 2.26 -4.22
C LEU A 197 -1.79 1.39 -3.46
N VAL A 198 -0.75 0.92 -4.14
CA VAL A 198 0.34 0.14 -3.52
C VAL A 198 1.68 0.84 -3.75
N PHE A 199 2.31 1.23 -2.65
CA PHE A 199 3.70 1.70 -2.63
C PHE A 199 4.64 0.53 -2.40
N ILE A 200 5.68 0.46 -3.21
CA ILE A 200 6.77 -0.50 -3.07
C ILE A 200 8.03 0.28 -2.75
N THR A 201 8.53 0.11 -1.52
CA THR A 201 9.76 0.76 -1.09
C THR A 201 10.86 -0.25 -0.84
N ALA A 202 12.02 -0.03 -1.46
CA ALA A 202 13.15 -0.94 -1.37
C ALA A 202 14.48 -0.21 -1.60
N GLY A 203 15.53 -0.68 -0.94
CA GLY A 203 16.92 -0.36 -1.31
C GLY A 203 17.43 -1.36 -2.34
N LEU A 204 17.81 -0.88 -3.52
CA LEU A 204 18.31 -1.73 -4.60
C LEU A 204 19.79 -2.09 -4.42
N GLY A 205 20.21 -3.15 -5.11
CA GLY A 205 21.57 -3.70 -5.07
C GLY A 205 21.77 -4.84 -4.05
N GLY A 206 20.81 -5.04 -3.14
CA GLY A 206 20.74 -6.23 -2.28
C GLY A 206 20.14 -7.45 -2.98
N GLY A 207 19.84 -8.51 -2.23
CA GLY A 207 19.18 -9.72 -2.77
C GLY A 207 17.66 -9.63 -2.74
N THR A 208 17.06 -9.48 -1.54
CA THR A 208 15.60 -9.43 -1.37
C THR A 208 14.98 -8.24 -2.09
N GLY A 209 15.37 -7.00 -1.75
CA GLY A 209 14.78 -5.79 -2.33
C GLY A 209 14.85 -5.77 -3.86
N THR A 210 16.04 -6.02 -4.42
CA THR A 210 16.27 -6.04 -5.87
C THR A 210 15.47 -7.11 -6.61
N GLY A 211 15.38 -8.32 -6.05
CA GLY A 211 14.73 -9.45 -6.70
C GLY A 211 13.22 -9.54 -6.50
N ALA A 212 12.75 -9.19 -5.29
CA ALA A 212 11.36 -9.33 -4.90
C ALA A 212 10.50 -8.11 -5.28
N ALA A 213 11.06 -6.89 -5.28
CA ALA A 213 10.28 -5.69 -5.58
C ALA A 213 9.61 -5.70 -6.97
N PRO A 214 10.28 -6.11 -8.07
CA PRO A 214 9.63 -6.20 -9.38
C PRO A 214 8.47 -7.21 -9.40
N VAL A 215 8.63 -8.37 -8.74
CA VAL A 215 7.59 -9.40 -8.68
C VAL A 215 6.38 -8.93 -7.90
N ILE A 216 6.61 -8.27 -6.75
CA ILE A 216 5.54 -7.71 -5.93
C ILE A 216 4.81 -6.58 -6.68
N ALA A 217 5.53 -5.76 -7.47
CA ALA A 217 4.93 -4.72 -8.31
C ALA A 217 4.03 -5.31 -9.40
N GLU A 218 4.48 -6.37 -10.05
CA GLU A 218 3.69 -7.09 -11.06
C GLU A 218 2.39 -7.63 -10.45
N ILE A 219 2.47 -8.27 -9.28
CA ILE A 219 1.27 -8.78 -8.57
C ILE A 219 0.32 -7.63 -8.17
N ALA A 220 0.87 -6.49 -7.73
CA ALA A 220 0.07 -5.31 -7.40
C ALA A 220 -0.72 -4.79 -8.60
N LYS A 221 -0.04 -4.65 -9.74
CA LYS A 221 -0.62 -4.18 -10.99
C LYS A 221 -1.65 -5.16 -11.56
N GLU A 222 -1.38 -6.45 -11.53
CA GLU A 222 -2.35 -7.49 -11.91
C GLU A 222 -3.61 -7.47 -11.02
N SER A 223 -3.47 -7.06 -9.76
CA SER A 223 -4.58 -6.93 -8.81
C SER A 223 -5.39 -5.63 -9.01
N GLY A 224 -5.03 -4.80 -9.99
CA GLY A 224 -5.73 -3.56 -10.34
C GLY A 224 -5.34 -2.34 -9.50
N ALA A 225 -4.31 -2.45 -8.65
CA ALA A 225 -3.84 -1.33 -7.84
C ALA A 225 -2.88 -0.43 -8.63
N LEU A 226 -3.01 0.88 -8.47
CA LEU A 226 -1.98 1.82 -8.95
C LEU A 226 -0.68 1.53 -8.20
N THR A 227 0.38 1.18 -8.93
CA THR A 227 1.60 0.65 -8.33
C THR A 227 2.75 1.65 -8.46
N ILE A 228 3.23 2.15 -7.32
CA ILE A 228 4.30 3.16 -7.26
C ILE A 228 5.53 2.59 -6.57
N GLY A 229 6.64 2.49 -7.30
CA GLY A 229 7.94 2.17 -6.73
C GLY A 229 8.65 3.42 -6.20
N VAL A 230 9.08 3.40 -4.95
CA VAL A 230 9.94 4.43 -4.35
C VAL A 230 11.22 3.75 -3.87
N VAL A 231 12.28 3.84 -4.64
CA VAL A 231 13.48 3.00 -4.45
C VAL A 231 14.76 3.81 -4.39
N THR A 232 15.76 3.29 -3.68
CA THR A 232 17.10 3.89 -3.61
C THR A 232 18.13 3.08 -4.38
N LYS A 233 19.02 3.78 -5.10
CA LYS A 233 20.28 3.24 -5.62
C LYS A 233 21.34 3.29 -4.51
N PRO A 234 22.25 2.29 -4.45
CA PRO A 234 23.27 2.21 -3.42
C PRO A 234 24.25 3.40 -3.48
N PHE A 235 24.99 3.63 -2.40
CA PHE A 235 26.11 4.58 -2.43
C PHE A 235 27.25 4.04 -3.30
N THR A 236 28.00 4.92 -3.94
CA THR A 236 29.18 4.53 -4.75
C THR A 236 30.20 3.73 -3.92
N PHE A 237 30.36 4.03 -2.61
CA PHE A 237 31.29 3.31 -1.74
C PHE A 237 30.92 1.84 -1.49
N GLU A 238 29.66 1.44 -1.75
CA GLU A 238 29.22 0.05 -1.58
C GLU A 238 29.69 -0.87 -2.72
N GLY A 239 30.29 -0.29 -3.77
CA GLY A 239 31.01 -1.02 -4.82
C GLY A 239 30.19 -1.28 -6.09
N GLY A 240 30.92 -1.46 -7.21
CA GLY A 240 30.34 -1.58 -8.55
C GLY A 240 29.40 -2.77 -8.73
N VAL A 241 29.65 -3.90 -8.07
CA VAL A 241 28.76 -5.08 -8.13
C VAL A 241 27.38 -4.74 -7.58
N ARG A 242 27.30 -3.98 -6.47
CA ARG A 242 26.02 -3.58 -5.87
C ARG A 242 25.27 -2.61 -6.79
N ALA A 243 25.99 -1.68 -7.43
CA ALA A 243 25.42 -0.75 -8.39
C ALA A 243 24.86 -1.48 -9.63
N GLU A 244 25.61 -2.44 -10.19
CA GLU A 244 25.16 -3.21 -11.36
C GLU A 244 23.88 -4.02 -11.07
N ARG A 245 23.80 -4.63 -9.88
CA ARG A 245 22.59 -5.31 -9.40
C ARG A 245 21.42 -4.34 -9.28
N ALA A 246 21.67 -3.15 -8.75
CA ALA A 246 20.64 -2.13 -8.60
C ALA A 246 20.06 -1.70 -9.95
N GLU A 247 20.92 -1.48 -10.96
CA GLU A 247 20.46 -1.13 -12.31
C GLU A 247 19.65 -2.25 -12.97
N ARG A 248 20.03 -3.52 -12.77
CA ARG A 248 19.21 -4.66 -13.24
C ARG A 248 17.84 -4.71 -12.56
N GLY A 249 17.80 -4.60 -11.24
CA GLY A 249 16.54 -4.57 -10.49
C GLY A 249 15.65 -3.40 -10.90
N LEU A 250 16.26 -2.22 -11.12
CA LEU A 250 15.57 -1.03 -11.59
C LEU A 250 14.94 -1.22 -12.98
N ALA A 251 15.68 -1.85 -13.91
CA ALA A 251 15.18 -2.13 -15.26
C ALA A 251 13.96 -3.07 -15.24
N GLU A 252 13.95 -4.07 -14.36
CA GLU A 252 12.81 -4.96 -14.18
C GLU A 252 11.64 -4.26 -13.49
N LEU A 253 11.90 -3.48 -12.44
CA LEU A 253 10.87 -2.74 -11.72
C LEU A 253 10.18 -1.69 -12.62
N ARG A 254 10.93 -1.05 -13.53
CA ARG A 254 10.39 -0.09 -14.52
C ARG A 254 9.35 -0.74 -15.45
N LYS A 255 9.42 -2.05 -15.69
CA LYS A 255 8.44 -2.78 -16.48
C LYS A 255 7.19 -3.14 -15.68
N ALA A 256 7.34 -3.30 -14.36
CA ALA A 256 6.31 -3.81 -13.48
C ALA A 256 5.48 -2.72 -12.78
N ALA A 257 6.09 -1.59 -12.41
CA ALA A 257 5.41 -0.47 -11.76
C ALA A 257 4.77 0.50 -12.78
N ASP A 258 3.76 1.26 -12.34
CA ASP A 258 3.17 2.35 -13.14
C ASP A 258 4.02 3.62 -13.05
N VAL A 259 4.54 3.87 -11.84
CA VAL A 259 5.43 5.00 -11.53
C VAL A 259 6.62 4.53 -10.75
N LEU A 260 7.78 5.11 -11.04
CA LEU A 260 9.02 4.83 -10.35
C LEU A 260 9.71 6.13 -9.94
N ILE A 261 9.83 6.34 -8.63
CA ILE A 261 10.62 7.40 -8.01
C ILE A 261 11.95 6.79 -7.59
N VAL A 262 13.01 7.23 -8.27
CA VAL A 262 14.36 6.70 -8.08
C VAL A 262 15.21 7.72 -7.35
N ILE A 263 15.82 7.28 -6.24
CA ILE A 263 16.65 8.14 -5.39
C ILE A 263 18.07 7.62 -5.42
N SER A 264 19.03 8.47 -5.78
CA SER A 264 20.45 8.14 -5.66
C SER A 264 20.97 8.48 -4.27
N ASN A 265 21.45 7.48 -3.52
CA ASN A 265 22.03 7.71 -2.19
C ASN A 265 23.25 8.65 -2.23
N ASP A 266 24.00 8.69 -3.35
CA ASP A 266 25.12 9.62 -3.50
C ASP A 266 24.69 11.09 -3.50
N ARG A 267 23.45 11.41 -3.89
CA ARG A 267 22.92 12.78 -3.79
C ARG A 267 22.75 13.23 -2.36
N LEU A 268 22.50 12.30 -1.43
CA LEU A 268 22.43 12.60 0.00
C LEU A 268 23.78 13.08 0.52
N LEU A 269 24.88 12.51 0.03
CA LEU A 269 26.25 12.90 0.40
C LEU A 269 26.61 14.31 -0.08
N GLN A 270 26.09 14.75 -1.23
CA GLN A 270 26.35 16.11 -1.75
C GLN A 270 25.76 17.19 -0.83
N THR A 271 24.67 16.88 -0.13
CA THR A 271 24.02 17.77 0.83
C THR A 271 24.47 17.58 2.27
N ALA A 272 25.21 16.51 2.55
CA ALA A 272 25.69 16.18 3.88
C ALA A 272 26.93 17.01 4.26
N ALA A 273 27.04 17.38 5.54
CA ALA A 273 28.24 18.01 6.07
C ALA A 273 29.45 17.06 6.00
N LYS A 274 30.64 17.62 5.77
CA LYS A 274 31.90 16.85 5.85
C LYS A 274 32.01 16.23 7.24
N GLY A 275 32.16 14.90 7.31
CA GLY A 275 32.23 14.15 8.57
C GLY A 275 30.92 13.48 9.02
N LEU A 276 29.88 13.44 8.18
CA LEU A 276 28.66 12.69 8.47
C LEU A 276 28.96 11.21 8.74
N ALA A 277 28.43 10.68 9.84
CA ALA A 277 28.53 9.26 10.16
C ALA A 277 27.73 8.41 9.14
N VAL A 278 28.25 7.23 8.81
CA VAL A 278 27.60 6.30 7.87
C VAL A 278 26.17 5.94 8.30
N THR A 279 25.95 5.74 9.60
CA THR A 279 24.61 5.47 10.16
C THR A 279 23.63 6.60 9.84
N LYS A 280 24.06 7.86 9.94
CA LYS A 280 23.24 9.02 9.59
C LYS A 280 22.97 9.11 8.09
N ALA A 281 23.89 8.68 7.24
CA ALA A 281 23.68 8.64 5.80
C ALA A 281 22.56 7.64 5.42
N PHE A 282 22.53 6.45 6.03
CA PHE A 282 21.45 5.49 5.82
C PHE A 282 20.12 5.97 6.43
N GLU A 283 20.14 6.56 7.62
CA GLU A 283 18.93 7.18 8.19
C GLU A 283 18.37 8.26 7.24
N MET A 284 19.22 9.07 6.60
CA MET A 284 18.79 10.04 5.60
C MET A 284 18.10 9.36 4.41
N ALA A 285 18.65 8.25 3.90
CA ALA A 285 18.03 7.49 2.81
C ALA A 285 16.63 6.98 3.21
N ASP A 286 16.46 6.43 4.42
CA ASP A 286 15.16 6.00 4.93
C ASP A 286 14.17 7.19 5.03
N GLY A 287 14.67 8.36 5.43
CA GLY A 287 13.87 9.58 5.52
C GLY A 287 13.37 10.05 4.16
N ILE A 288 14.18 9.88 3.12
CA ILE A 288 13.78 10.19 1.76
C ILE A 288 12.73 9.22 1.24
N LEU A 289 12.86 7.92 1.53
CA LEU A 289 11.82 6.93 1.18
C LEU A 289 10.49 7.26 1.85
N HIS A 290 10.52 7.63 3.14
CA HIS A 290 9.35 8.16 3.85
C HIS A 290 8.75 9.37 3.13
N GLN A 291 9.59 10.35 2.78
CA GLN A 291 9.18 11.56 2.08
C GLN A 291 8.52 11.26 0.72
N GLY A 292 9.06 10.31 -0.05
CA GLY A 292 8.51 9.84 -1.32
C GLY A 292 7.09 9.29 -1.19
N VAL A 293 6.91 8.37 -0.24
CA VAL A 293 5.59 7.78 0.03
C VAL A 293 4.62 8.83 0.57
N ARG A 294 5.06 9.63 1.57
CA ARG A 294 4.24 10.67 2.20
C ARG A 294 3.79 11.73 1.19
N GLY A 295 4.67 12.13 0.27
CA GLY A 295 4.39 13.15 -0.73
C GLY A 295 3.17 12.84 -1.59
N ILE A 296 2.89 11.56 -1.84
CA ILE A 296 1.73 11.09 -2.61
C ILE A 296 0.59 10.66 -1.68
N SER A 297 0.87 9.95 -0.59
CA SER A 297 -0.17 9.50 0.34
C SER A 297 -0.90 10.66 0.99
N ASP A 298 -0.21 11.76 1.31
CA ASP A 298 -0.84 12.96 1.88
C ASP A 298 -1.85 13.58 0.88
N LEU A 299 -1.62 13.47 -0.43
CA LEU A 299 -2.54 13.98 -1.47
C LEU A 299 -3.88 13.27 -1.48
N VAL A 300 -3.86 11.98 -1.13
CA VAL A 300 -5.01 11.09 -1.18
C VAL A 300 -5.73 11.06 0.17
N THR A 301 -4.97 11.12 1.27
CA THR A 301 -5.49 10.89 2.62
C THR A 301 -5.86 12.18 3.35
N VAL A 302 -5.19 13.30 3.05
CA VAL A 302 -5.41 14.57 3.74
C VAL A 302 -6.40 15.41 2.95
N ARG A 303 -7.57 15.63 3.53
CA ARG A 303 -8.55 16.54 2.94
C ARG A 303 -8.06 17.99 3.02
N GLY A 304 -8.10 18.66 1.88
CA GLY A 304 -7.74 20.05 1.69
C GLY A 304 -8.88 20.94 1.22
N LEU A 305 -8.52 22.19 0.91
CA LEU A 305 -9.39 23.19 0.30
C LEU A 305 -9.71 22.84 -1.15
N VAL A 306 -8.73 22.28 -1.87
CA VAL A 306 -8.87 21.72 -3.21
C VAL A 306 -8.37 20.29 -3.11
N ASN A 307 -9.33 19.35 -3.03
CA ASN A 307 -9.01 17.92 -2.99
C ASN A 307 -8.68 17.43 -4.39
N LEU A 308 -7.60 16.68 -4.49
CA LEU A 308 -7.36 15.80 -5.62
C LEU A 308 -8.08 14.50 -5.35
N ASP A 309 -8.94 14.07 -6.26
CA ASP A 309 -9.52 12.74 -6.13
C ASP A 309 -8.50 11.67 -6.58
N PHE A 310 -8.79 10.42 -6.22
CA PHE A 310 -7.91 9.31 -6.63
C PHE A 310 -7.90 9.11 -8.15
N ALA A 311 -8.97 9.45 -8.85
CA ALA A 311 -9.06 9.30 -10.29
C ALA A 311 -8.13 10.27 -11.02
N ASP A 312 -8.02 11.52 -10.56
CA ASP A 312 -7.09 12.53 -11.06
C ASP A 312 -5.64 12.07 -10.88
N ILE A 313 -5.30 11.57 -9.68
CA ILE A 313 -3.97 11.04 -9.37
C ILE A 313 -3.68 9.82 -10.26
N ASN A 314 -4.63 8.90 -10.38
CA ASN A 314 -4.48 7.71 -11.22
C ASN A 314 -4.32 8.08 -12.71
N ASN A 315 -5.07 9.06 -13.21
CA ASN A 315 -4.95 9.52 -14.61
C ASN A 315 -3.58 10.11 -14.92
N VAL A 316 -3.00 10.86 -13.97
CA VAL A 316 -1.66 11.45 -14.14
C VAL A 316 -0.57 10.39 -14.03
N LEU A 317 -0.63 9.55 -13.00
CA LEU A 317 0.43 8.63 -12.61
C LEU A 317 0.40 7.29 -13.37
N SER A 318 -0.76 6.81 -13.81
CA SER A 318 -0.84 5.51 -14.49
C SER A 318 0.01 5.50 -15.76
N GLY A 319 0.97 4.58 -15.80
CA GLY A 319 1.92 4.42 -16.90
C GLY A 319 2.85 5.62 -17.12
N ALA A 320 3.04 6.50 -16.13
CA ALA A 320 3.94 7.66 -16.27
C ALA A 320 5.40 7.25 -16.42
N GLY A 321 5.79 6.06 -15.94
CA GLY A 321 7.16 5.57 -16.01
C GLY A 321 8.00 6.15 -14.88
N GLU A 322 9.13 6.77 -15.19
CA GLU A 322 9.93 7.42 -14.15
C GLU A 322 9.37 8.79 -13.80
N ALA A 323 9.26 9.04 -12.50
CA ALA A 323 8.82 10.31 -11.96
C ALA A 323 9.86 10.87 -11.01
N MET A 324 9.87 12.18 -10.89
CA MET A 324 10.75 12.92 -10.01
C MET A 324 9.91 13.63 -8.97
N MET A 325 10.34 13.59 -7.71
CA MET A 325 9.63 14.29 -6.63
C MET A 325 10.51 15.34 -6.00
N GLY A 326 9.96 16.55 -5.84
CA GLY A 326 10.60 17.66 -5.18
C GLY A 326 9.73 18.22 -4.07
N MET A 327 10.35 18.61 -2.95
CA MET A 327 9.64 19.26 -1.86
C MET A 327 10.38 20.51 -1.38
N GLY A 328 9.62 21.53 -1.02
CA GLY A 328 10.16 22.76 -0.46
C GLY A 328 9.26 23.28 0.64
N VAL A 329 9.88 23.78 1.71
CA VAL A 329 9.19 24.44 2.82
C VAL A 329 9.85 25.79 3.01
N ALA A 330 9.04 26.84 3.11
CA ALA A 330 9.52 28.18 3.38
C ALA A 330 8.49 28.97 4.18
N ASN A 331 8.96 29.98 4.90
CA ASN A 331 8.16 30.84 5.76
C ASN A 331 8.48 32.32 5.47
N GLY A 332 7.61 33.22 5.95
CA GLY A 332 7.81 34.66 5.83
C GLY A 332 7.45 35.25 4.45
N GLU A 333 8.04 36.40 4.12
CA GLU A 333 7.73 37.10 2.87
C GLU A 333 8.22 36.30 1.65
N GLN A 334 7.42 36.25 0.58
CA GLN A 334 7.71 35.46 -0.63
C GLN A 334 7.87 33.94 -0.37
N ARG A 335 7.32 33.41 0.73
CA ARG A 335 7.40 31.99 1.10
C ARG A 335 6.99 31.05 -0.02
N SER A 336 5.95 31.36 -0.80
CA SER A 336 5.49 30.48 -1.88
C SER A 336 6.51 30.33 -3.01
N ILE A 337 7.15 31.43 -3.40
CA ILE A 337 8.22 31.43 -4.40
C ILE A 337 9.46 30.69 -3.87
N ALA A 338 9.82 30.93 -2.60
CA ALA A 338 10.96 30.26 -1.98
C ALA A 338 10.74 28.74 -1.88
N ALA A 339 9.57 28.30 -1.41
CA ALA A 339 9.21 26.89 -1.33
C ALA A 339 9.14 26.24 -2.72
N ALA A 340 8.57 26.93 -3.72
CA ALA A 340 8.56 26.43 -5.10
C ALA A 340 9.98 26.26 -5.67
N LYS A 341 10.88 27.23 -5.47
CA LYS A 341 12.30 27.10 -5.86
C LYS A 341 12.92 25.86 -5.21
N LEU A 342 12.80 25.72 -3.90
CA LEU A 342 13.33 24.57 -3.16
C LEU A 342 12.78 23.24 -3.68
N ALA A 343 11.48 23.17 -3.99
CA ALA A 343 10.86 21.99 -4.57
C ALA A 343 11.46 21.65 -5.95
N THR A 344 11.66 22.65 -6.82
CA THR A 344 12.21 22.45 -8.18
C THR A 344 13.72 22.22 -8.24
N THR A 345 14.45 22.49 -7.16
CA THR A 345 15.91 22.28 -7.06
C THR A 345 16.27 21.22 -6.02
N ASN A 346 15.30 20.42 -5.59
CA ASN A 346 15.48 19.47 -4.50
C ASN A 346 16.45 18.34 -4.90
N PRO A 347 17.37 17.91 -4.02
CA PRO A 347 18.26 16.75 -4.24
C PRO A 347 17.57 15.43 -4.65
N LEU A 348 16.27 15.31 -4.37
CA LEU A 348 15.42 14.17 -4.76
C LEU A 348 15.09 14.11 -6.25
N LEU A 349 15.40 15.18 -7.00
CA LEU A 349 15.25 15.23 -8.44
C LEU A 349 16.48 14.58 -9.11
N GLU A 350 16.40 13.29 -9.45
CA GLU A 350 17.45 12.61 -10.24
C GLU A 350 17.62 13.31 -11.60
N GLY A 351 18.81 13.86 -11.89
CA GLY A 351 19.05 14.68 -13.10
C GLY A 351 18.90 16.19 -12.90
N GLY A 352 18.45 16.64 -11.72
CA GLY A 352 18.56 18.03 -11.26
C GLY A 352 17.56 19.03 -11.85
N SER A 353 16.55 18.58 -12.60
CA SER A 353 15.52 19.48 -13.13
C SER A 353 14.22 18.76 -13.47
N ILE A 354 13.10 19.44 -13.23
CA ILE A 354 11.75 19.03 -13.69
C ILE A 354 11.50 19.37 -15.18
N ARG A 355 12.55 19.74 -15.93
CA ARG A 355 12.45 20.11 -17.34
C ARG A 355 12.02 18.93 -18.19
N GLY A 356 11.03 19.16 -19.05
CA GLY A 356 10.51 18.14 -19.97
C GLY A 356 9.39 17.26 -19.38
N ALA A 357 9.00 17.50 -18.12
CA ALA A 357 7.87 16.82 -17.49
C ALA A 357 6.56 17.14 -18.22
N ARG A 358 5.90 16.11 -18.75
CA ARG A 358 4.65 16.25 -19.53
C ARG A 358 3.41 16.32 -18.65
N ARG A 359 3.48 15.73 -17.45
CA ARG A 359 2.41 15.71 -16.47
C ARG A 359 3.00 16.06 -15.12
N MET A 360 2.24 16.73 -14.28
CA MET A 360 2.74 17.15 -12.99
C MET A 360 1.62 17.22 -11.96
N ILE A 361 1.95 16.83 -10.73
CA ILE A 361 1.10 17.07 -9.58
C ILE A 361 1.80 18.09 -8.69
N MET A 362 1.11 19.18 -8.41
CA MET A 362 1.54 20.19 -7.45
C MET A 362 0.57 20.21 -6.28
N ASN A 363 1.09 20.01 -5.08
CA ASN A 363 0.32 20.16 -3.86
C ASN A 363 0.91 21.26 -2.98
N VAL A 364 0.03 22.11 -2.47
CA VAL A 364 0.38 23.22 -1.60
C VAL A 364 -0.27 23.00 -0.25
N THR A 365 0.53 22.99 0.82
CA THR A 365 0.06 22.96 2.19
C THR A 365 0.44 24.25 2.90
N GLY A 366 -0.53 24.94 3.48
CA GLY A 366 -0.30 26.20 4.20
C GLY A 366 -1.33 26.43 5.30
N GLY A 367 -1.18 27.51 6.07
CA GLY A 367 -2.17 27.96 7.05
C GLY A 367 -3.40 28.62 6.43
N LYS A 368 -4.32 29.09 7.29
CA LYS A 368 -5.51 29.85 6.85
C LYS A 368 -5.17 31.19 6.18
N ASP A 369 -3.95 31.65 6.39
CA ASP A 369 -3.33 32.84 5.81
C ASP A 369 -2.77 32.62 4.39
N MET A 370 -2.81 31.38 3.87
CA MET A 370 -2.40 31.07 2.51
C MET A 370 -3.32 31.76 1.49
N THR A 371 -2.73 32.52 0.57
CA THR A 371 -3.48 33.31 -0.42
C THR A 371 -3.47 32.68 -1.81
N LEU A 372 -4.50 32.98 -2.62
CA LEU A 372 -4.54 32.55 -4.03
C LEU A 372 -3.36 33.11 -4.84
N GLY A 373 -2.91 34.33 -4.53
CA GLY A 373 -1.76 34.96 -5.18
C GLY A 373 -0.46 34.18 -4.95
N GLU A 374 -0.22 33.72 -3.72
CA GLU A 374 0.93 32.88 -3.37
C GLU A 374 0.94 31.56 -4.15
N VAL A 375 -0.22 30.89 -4.20
CA VAL A 375 -0.41 29.63 -4.92
C VAL A 375 -0.16 29.81 -6.42
N THR A 376 -0.71 30.88 -7.01
CA THR A 376 -0.58 31.19 -8.45
C THR A 376 0.87 31.45 -8.82
N ALA A 377 1.57 32.26 -8.02
CA ALA A 377 2.96 32.60 -8.24
C ALA A 377 3.88 31.38 -8.16
N ALA A 378 3.61 30.45 -7.24
CA ALA A 378 4.32 29.18 -7.14
C ALA A 378 4.09 28.29 -8.38
N ALA A 379 2.83 28.14 -8.81
CA ALA A 379 2.47 27.33 -9.98
C ALA A 379 3.10 27.88 -11.27
N ASP A 380 3.13 29.21 -11.44
CA ASP A 380 3.78 29.85 -12.58
C ASP A 380 5.28 29.62 -12.62
N LEU A 381 5.96 29.66 -11.47
CA LEU A 381 7.38 29.36 -11.40
C LEU A 381 7.68 27.90 -11.78
N ILE A 382 6.88 26.97 -11.25
CA ILE A 382 7.03 25.54 -11.53
C ILE A 382 6.82 25.25 -13.03
N ARG A 383 5.74 25.78 -13.62
CA ARG A 383 5.48 25.67 -15.08
C ARG A 383 6.61 26.24 -15.92
N LYS A 384 7.11 27.43 -15.58
CA LYS A 384 8.26 28.05 -16.27
C LYS A 384 9.52 27.18 -16.19
N THR A 385 9.70 26.49 -15.07
CA THR A 385 10.87 25.63 -14.84
C THR A 385 10.78 24.32 -15.62
N ALA A 386 9.57 23.75 -15.76
CA ALA A 386 9.32 22.56 -16.56
C ALA A 386 9.57 22.78 -18.07
N ALA A 387 9.55 24.04 -18.53
CA ALA A 387 9.90 24.46 -19.90
C ALA A 387 9.15 23.71 -21.02
N THR A 388 7.93 23.24 -20.71
CA THR A 388 7.04 22.50 -21.61
C THR A 388 5.59 22.80 -21.27
N GLU A 389 4.69 22.66 -22.24
CA GLU A 389 3.25 22.55 -21.96
C GLU A 389 3.04 21.28 -21.14
N CYS A 390 2.67 21.47 -19.87
CA CYS A 390 2.59 20.41 -18.87
C CYS A 390 1.17 20.35 -18.34
N ASP A 391 0.59 19.15 -18.31
CA ASP A 391 -0.69 18.90 -17.67
C ASP A 391 -0.51 18.93 -16.15
N LEU A 392 -0.84 20.06 -15.53
CA LEU A 392 -0.63 20.32 -14.10
C LEU A 392 -1.92 20.10 -13.32
N VAL A 393 -1.92 19.04 -12.51
CA VAL A 393 -2.95 18.77 -11.52
C VAL A 393 -2.58 19.44 -10.20
N PHE A 394 -3.53 20.18 -9.62
CA PHE A 394 -3.31 21.06 -8.49
C PHE A 394 -4.14 20.68 -7.26
N GLY A 395 -3.45 20.49 -6.13
CA GLY A 395 -4.05 20.28 -4.81
C GLY A 395 -3.69 21.39 -3.83
N ALA A 396 -4.61 21.71 -2.92
CA ALA A 396 -4.39 22.68 -1.84
C ALA A 396 -4.93 22.15 -0.53
N VAL A 397 -4.10 22.15 0.51
CA VAL A 397 -4.42 21.71 1.87
C VAL A 397 -4.20 22.85 2.85
N VAL A 398 -5.18 23.09 3.72
CA VAL A 398 -5.08 24.07 4.81
C VAL A 398 -4.85 23.32 6.13
N GLN A 399 -3.72 23.58 6.78
CA GLN A 399 -3.37 23.03 8.09
C GLN A 399 -3.08 24.17 9.06
N GLU A 400 -3.77 24.20 10.21
CA GLU A 400 -3.62 25.29 11.19
C GLU A 400 -2.18 25.41 11.73
N ASP A 401 -1.49 24.27 11.85
CA ASP A 401 -0.10 24.17 12.32
C ASP A 401 0.92 24.80 11.34
N PHE A 402 0.50 25.16 10.12
CA PHE A 402 1.33 25.79 9.08
C PHE A 402 1.17 27.32 9.00
N THR A 403 0.67 27.97 10.06
CA THR A 403 0.61 29.44 10.13
C THR A 403 1.99 30.05 9.83
N ASP A 404 2.05 31.08 8.98
CA ASP A 404 3.27 31.73 8.47
C ASP A 404 4.20 30.88 7.60
N GLY A 405 3.86 29.61 7.34
CA GLY A 405 4.62 28.69 6.49
C GLY A 405 3.86 28.17 5.28
N ILE A 406 4.61 27.73 4.27
CA ILE A 406 4.06 27.03 3.11
C ILE A 406 4.98 25.86 2.71
N LYS A 407 4.37 24.71 2.45
CA LYS A 407 5.02 23.52 1.92
C LYS A 407 4.49 23.28 0.52
N ILE A 408 5.39 23.07 -0.43
CA ILE A 408 5.06 22.72 -1.81
C ILE A 408 5.71 21.38 -2.12
N THR A 409 4.90 20.44 -2.60
CA THR A 409 5.34 19.15 -3.15
C THR A 409 5.03 19.13 -4.64
N VAL A 410 6.02 18.74 -5.44
CA VAL A 410 5.91 18.59 -6.89
C VAL A 410 6.29 17.18 -7.26
N ILE A 411 5.46 16.53 -8.09
CA ILE A 411 5.75 15.23 -8.71
C ILE A 411 5.66 15.46 -10.22
N ALA A 412 6.71 15.12 -10.95
CA ALA A 412 6.91 15.51 -12.34
C ALA A 412 7.35 14.32 -13.21
#